data_AF-A0A9D1TSW0-F1
#
_entry.id   AF-A0A9D1TSW0-F1
#
_cell.length_a   1.000
_cell.length_b   1.000
_cell.length_c   1.000
_cell.angle_alpha   90.00
_cell.angle_beta   90.00
_cell.angle_gamma   90.00
#
_symmetry.space_group_name_H-M   'P 1'
#
loop_
_entity.id
_entity.type
_entity.pdbx_description
1 polymer ?
#
loop_
_entity_poly.entity_id
_entity_poly.type
_entity_poly.pdbx_seq_one_letter_code
_entity_poly.pdbx_strand_id
1 'polypeptide(L)'
;MVKNTPAMGWNSWNTFAQEINEKLVLEAADALVENGLKDAGYEYIVIDDCWSLHERDKNGRLVADPEKFPHGMRYVADYIHKKGLKFGMYSCAGVVTCAGYPASYEHEFTDAATFAEWGVDFLKYDYCFHSTGTPGHLLYKRMGIALANCGRDILFSACSWGADDTRVWIKETGANSWRSTGDIFDCWASVKDIIQYQLKYMEYNGMGCFNDIDMLVVGMNGDGHVGQGGCTYDEYFTHFAFWCMFSSPLMLGNDIRKIDDKTLKLVTNKDLIRIDQDKKYCQPFFIGHKMEKNIERSIKNDVYYCNYPDGVVLLAKFLDDGKIAIGEFNLSDGETRWNNTFLTESVGVPESSGKKLLLKNVVTGKQILSANGCVTMENVGPHCSAVYIAEVVDA
;
A
#
# COMPACT_ATOMS: atom_id res chain seq x y z
N MET A 1 7.65 -17.85 4.80
CA MET A 1 8.75 -17.45 3.90
C MET A 1 8.71 -15.94 3.85
N VAL A 2 9.82 -15.25 4.16
CA VAL A 2 9.86 -13.77 4.22
C VAL A 2 9.40 -13.20 2.88
N LYS A 3 8.27 -12.48 2.88
CA LYS A 3 7.79 -11.78 1.68
C LYS A 3 8.66 -10.54 1.50
N ASN A 4 9.51 -10.58 0.48
CA ASN A 4 10.47 -9.51 0.23
C ASN A 4 9.92 -8.40 -0.66
N THR A 5 8.65 -8.46 -1.08
CA THR A 5 7.97 -7.40 -1.86
C THR A 5 6.69 -6.97 -1.14
N PRO A 6 6.13 -5.79 -1.45
CA PRO A 6 4.89 -5.33 -0.83
C PRO A 6 3.75 -6.35 -0.98
N ALA A 7 2.88 -6.44 0.02
CA ALA A 7 1.72 -7.33 -0.04
C ALA A 7 0.77 -6.91 -1.16
N MET A 8 0.15 -7.88 -1.84
CA MET A 8 -0.89 -7.63 -2.84
C MET A 8 -2.07 -8.52 -2.51
N GLY A 9 -3.26 -7.94 -2.42
CA GLY A 9 -4.45 -8.70 -2.02
C GLY A 9 -5.70 -7.87 -2.04
N TRP A 10 -6.67 -8.28 -1.24
CA TRP A 10 -7.95 -7.62 -1.04
C TRP A 10 -8.27 -7.54 0.45
N ASN A 11 -8.91 -6.46 0.87
CA ASN A 11 -9.39 -6.26 2.24
C ASN A 11 -10.88 -5.89 2.22
N SER A 12 -11.65 -6.43 3.15
CA SER A 12 -13.10 -6.28 3.21
C SER A 12 -13.62 -4.90 3.62
N TRP A 13 -12.83 -4.10 4.34
CA TRP A 13 -13.33 -2.94 5.08
C TRP A 13 -13.96 -1.86 4.21
N ASN A 14 -13.24 -1.40 3.18
CA ASN A 14 -13.61 -0.24 2.38
C ASN A 14 -15.00 -0.36 1.76
N THR A 15 -15.40 -1.57 1.35
CA THR A 15 -16.72 -1.81 0.79
C THR A 15 -17.73 -2.28 1.83
N PHE A 16 -17.36 -3.23 2.69
CA PHE A 16 -18.34 -4.00 3.47
C PHE A 16 -18.43 -3.62 4.94
N ALA A 17 -17.41 -2.96 5.50
CA ALA A 17 -17.33 -2.65 6.93
C ALA A 17 -17.75 -3.85 7.81
N GLN A 18 -18.81 -3.68 8.61
CA GLN A 18 -19.28 -4.68 9.57
C GLN A 18 -20.05 -5.85 8.93
N GLU A 19 -20.49 -5.71 7.68
CA GLU A 19 -21.29 -6.69 6.93
C GLU A 19 -20.45 -7.85 6.36
N ILE A 20 -19.35 -8.19 7.06
CA ILE A 20 -18.48 -9.30 6.70
C ILE A 20 -19.04 -10.63 7.21
N ASN A 21 -18.98 -11.67 6.38
CA ASN A 21 -19.40 -13.03 6.74
C ASN A 21 -18.69 -14.07 5.88
N GLU A 22 -18.76 -15.34 6.29
CA GLU A 22 -18.11 -16.46 5.62
C GLU A 22 -18.43 -16.50 4.12
N LYS A 23 -19.72 -16.44 3.74
CA LYS A 23 -20.15 -16.51 2.35
C LYS A 23 -19.48 -15.43 1.50
N LEU A 24 -19.51 -14.17 1.97
CA LEU A 24 -18.89 -13.05 1.28
C LEU A 24 -17.38 -13.28 1.07
N VAL A 25 -16.68 -13.76 2.09
CA VAL A 25 -15.23 -14.00 2.03
C VAL A 25 -14.89 -15.12 1.05
N LEU A 26 -15.69 -16.20 1.03
CA LEU A 26 -15.48 -17.30 0.09
C LEU A 26 -15.73 -16.83 -1.35
N GLU A 27 -16.80 -16.07 -1.59
CA GLU A 27 -17.11 -15.47 -2.91
C GLU A 27 -16.04 -14.48 -3.37
N ALA A 28 -15.47 -13.69 -2.46
CA ALA A 28 -14.34 -12.81 -2.79
C ALA A 28 -13.09 -13.61 -3.17
N ALA A 29 -12.82 -14.72 -2.47
CA ALA A 29 -11.72 -15.63 -2.82
C ALA A 29 -11.93 -16.31 -4.19
N ASP A 30 -13.17 -16.69 -4.52
CA ASP A 30 -13.56 -17.17 -5.85
C ASP A 30 -13.29 -16.10 -6.92
N ALA A 31 -13.85 -14.89 -6.74
CA ALA A 31 -13.72 -13.79 -7.69
C ALA A 31 -12.26 -13.37 -7.91
N LEU A 32 -11.42 -13.39 -6.86
CA LEU A 32 -10.00 -13.06 -6.99
C LEU A 32 -9.27 -14.02 -7.95
N VAL A 33 -9.64 -15.30 -7.96
CA VAL A 33 -9.08 -16.28 -8.89
C VAL A 33 -9.72 -16.15 -10.27
N GLU A 34 -11.04 -16.08 -10.34
CA GLU A 34 -11.79 -16.06 -11.60
C GLU A 34 -11.49 -14.83 -12.47
N ASN A 35 -11.26 -13.68 -11.84
CA ASN A 35 -10.92 -12.44 -12.54
C ASN A 35 -9.43 -12.34 -12.91
N GLY A 36 -8.61 -13.36 -12.63
CA GLY A 36 -7.18 -13.37 -12.94
C GLY A 36 -6.33 -12.45 -12.06
N LEU A 37 -6.90 -11.88 -10.97
CA LEU A 37 -6.14 -11.07 -10.01
C LEU A 37 -5.04 -11.89 -9.35
N LYS A 38 -5.30 -13.17 -9.07
CA LYS A 38 -4.26 -14.08 -8.57
C LYS A 38 -3.05 -14.16 -9.50
N ASP A 39 -3.27 -14.26 -10.80
CA ASP A 39 -2.21 -14.35 -11.81
C ASP A 39 -1.45 -13.02 -11.96
N ALA A 40 -2.07 -11.90 -11.58
CA ALA A 40 -1.42 -10.59 -11.49
C ALA A 40 -0.63 -10.39 -10.18
N GLY A 41 -0.72 -11.33 -9.21
CA GLY A 41 0.05 -11.32 -7.97
C GLY A 41 -0.75 -11.04 -6.70
N TYR A 42 -2.05 -10.75 -6.80
CA TYR A 42 -2.92 -10.58 -5.65
C TYR A 42 -3.16 -11.94 -4.96
N GLU A 43 -2.61 -12.14 -3.78
CA GLU A 43 -2.64 -13.46 -3.12
C GLU A 43 -3.30 -13.45 -1.74
N TYR A 44 -3.49 -12.28 -1.12
CA TYR A 44 -4.09 -12.17 0.21
C TYR A 44 -5.58 -11.84 0.15
N ILE A 45 -6.40 -12.56 0.92
CA ILE A 45 -7.78 -12.23 1.26
C ILE A 45 -7.80 -11.89 2.75
N VAL A 46 -7.95 -10.61 3.09
CA VAL A 46 -7.89 -10.11 4.46
C VAL A 46 -9.28 -9.70 4.92
N ILE A 47 -9.77 -10.32 6.00
CA ILE A 47 -10.96 -9.81 6.69
C ILE A 47 -10.54 -8.75 7.71
N ASP A 48 -11.32 -7.67 7.76
CA ASP A 48 -11.08 -6.56 8.68
C ASP A 48 -11.91 -6.71 9.97
N ASP A 49 -12.16 -5.62 10.70
CA ASP A 49 -12.87 -5.60 11.98
C ASP A 49 -14.27 -6.26 11.94
N CYS A 50 -14.88 -6.44 13.12
CA CYS A 50 -16.24 -6.95 13.31
C CYS A 50 -16.47 -8.43 12.96
N TRP A 51 -15.41 -9.26 12.96
CA TRP A 51 -15.50 -10.69 12.68
C TRP A 51 -15.80 -11.57 13.91
N SER A 52 -15.53 -11.06 15.12
CA SER A 52 -15.59 -11.82 16.37
C SER A 52 -16.89 -11.56 17.15
N LEU A 53 -17.14 -12.37 18.18
CA LEU A 53 -18.05 -11.99 19.26
C LEU A 53 -17.48 -10.82 20.07
N HIS A 54 -18.33 -10.13 20.82
CA HIS A 54 -17.92 -9.09 21.77
C HIS A 54 -17.29 -9.64 23.06
N GLU A 55 -17.34 -10.96 23.27
CA GLU A 55 -16.79 -11.63 24.44
C GLU A 55 -15.79 -12.70 24.02
N ARG A 56 -14.70 -12.80 24.78
CA ARG A 56 -13.74 -13.92 24.69
C ARG A 56 -14.35 -15.17 25.32
N ASP A 57 -13.84 -16.35 24.94
CA ASP A 57 -14.25 -17.59 25.60
C ASP A 57 -13.77 -17.66 27.06
N LYS A 58 -14.19 -18.72 27.77
CA LYS A 58 -13.80 -18.98 29.16
C LYS A 58 -12.29 -19.11 29.40
N ASN A 59 -11.49 -19.32 28.34
CA ASN A 59 -10.04 -19.43 28.38
C ASN A 59 -9.36 -18.11 27.95
N GLY A 60 -10.13 -17.05 27.72
CA GLY A 60 -9.64 -15.74 27.28
C GLY A 60 -9.25 -15.69 25.81
N ARG A 61 -9.73 -16.61 24.95
CA ARG A 61 -9.45 -16.62 23.51
C ARG A 61 -10.49 -15.84 22.72
N LEU A 62 -10.06 -15.25 21.61
CA LEU A 62 -10.98 -14.68 20.63
C LEU A 62 -11.89 -15.77 20.03
N VAL A 63 -13.15 -15.41 19.78
CA VAL A 63 -14.16 -16.30 19.22
C VAL A 63 -14.78 -15.64 18.00
N ALA A 64 -14.74 -16.30 16.86
CA ALA A 64 -15.45 -15.85 15.66
C ALA A 64 -16.96 -15.82 15.92
N ASP A 65 -17.65 -14.81 15.41
CA ASP A 65 -19.10 -14.76 15.49
C ASP A 65 -19.71 -15.96 14.74
N PRO A 66 -20.44 -16.88 15.39
CA PRO A 66 -20.99 -18.07 14.76
C PRO A 66 -22.16 -17.77 13.81
N GLU A 67 -22.78 -16.59 13.88
CA GLU A 67 -23.77 -16.17 12.89
C GLU A 67 -23.11 -15.73 11.59
N LYS A 68 -21.98 -15.00 11.69
CA LYS A 68 -21.19 -14.56 10.52
C LYS A 68 -20.33 -15.67 9.93
N PHE A 69 -19.76 -16.52 10.79
CA PHE A 69 -18.79 -17.55 10.44
C PHE A 69 -19.18 -18.89 11.08
N PRO A 70 -20.26 -19.53 10.59
CA PRO A 70 -20.84 -20.73 11.21
C PRO A 70 -19.88 -21.93 11.25
N HIS A 71 -18.87 -21.98 10.37
CA HIS A 71 -17.86 -23.03 10.37
C HIS A 71 -16.51 -22.60 10.98
N GLY A 72 -16.43 -21.35 11.47
CA GLY A 72 -15.24 -20.78 12.09
C GLY A 72 -14.10 -20.45 11.13
N MET A 73 -13.08 -19.76 11.66
CA MET A 73 -12.00 -19.19 10.83
C MET A 73 -11.08 -20.22 10.17
N ARG A 74 -10.89 -21.39 10.79
CA ARG A 74 -10.11 -22.47 10.16
C ARG A 74 -10.74 -22.93 8.85
N TYR A 75 -12.08 -23.05 8.81
CA TYR A 75 -12.77 -23.44 7.58
C TYR A 75 -12.57 -22.41 6.46
N VAL A 76 -12.66 -21.12 6.80
CA VAL A 76 -12.39 -20.01 5.87
C VAL A 76 -10.95 -20.07 5.34
N ALA A 77 -9.98 -20.22 6.23
CA ALA A 77 -8.57 -20.34 5.85
C ALA A 77 -8.32 -21.54 4.93
N ASP A 78 -8.83 -22.72 5.28
CA ASP A 78 -8.69 -23.95 4.49
C ASP A 78 -9.30 -23.79 3.08
N TYR A 79 -10.44 -23.11 2.96
CA TYR A 79 -11.06 -22.81 1.66
C TYR A 79 -10.18 -21.88 0.81
N ILE A 80 -9.68 -20.79 1.40
CA ILE A 80 -8.79 -19.82 0.73
C ILE A 80 -7.48 -20.51 0.31
N HIS A 81 -6.89 -21.34 1.18
CA HIS A 81 -5.66 -22.09 0.87
C HIS A 81 -5.86 -23.11 -0.25
N LYS A 82 -7.02 -23.77 -0.34
CA LYS A 82 -7.35 -24.66 -1.47
C LYS A 82 -7.35 -23.95 -2.82
N LYS A 83 -7.59 -22.65 -2.84
CA LYS A 83 -7.48 -21.80 -4.04
C LYS A 83 -6.06 -21.33 -4.32
N GLY A 84 -5.10 -21.69 -3.46
CA GLY A 84 -3.73 -21.21 -3.50
C GLY A 84 -3.61 -19.73 -3.17
N LEU A 85 -4.52 -19.20 -2.36
CA LEU A 85 -4.50 -17.86 -1.80
C LEU A 85 -4.06 -17.92 -0.32
N LYS A 86 -3.90 -16.77 0.31
CA LYS A 86 -3.48 -16.57 1.70
C LYS A 86 -4.57 -15.85 2.48
N PHE A 87 -4.82 -16.29 3.71
CA PHE A 87 -5.87 -15.73 4.55
C PHE A 87 -5.30 -14.71 5.53
N GLY A 88 -5.92 -13.54 5.64
CA GLY A 88 -5.56 -12.51 6.61
C GLY A 88 -6.69 -12.16 7.56
N MET A 89 -6.31 -11.76 8.76
CA MET A 89 -7.22 -11.31 9.81
C MET A 89 -6.79 -9.96 10.38
N TYR A 90 -7.65 -9.42 11.24
CA TYR A 90 -7.51 -8.14 11.89
C TYR A 90 -7.59 -8.27 13.41
N SER A 91 -6.75 -7.50 14.10
CA SER A 91 -6.89 -7.19 15.54
C SER A 91 -6.26 -5.81 15.81
N CYS A 92 -6.13 -5.44 17.08
CA CYS A 92 -5.62 -4.15 17.51
C CYS A 92 -4.66 -4.29 18.71
N ALA A 93 -3.72 -3.36 18.82
CA ALA A 93 -2.78 -3.21 19.94
C ALA A 93 -3.43 -2.60 21.21
N GLY A 94 -4.71 -2.21 21.14
CA GLY A 94 -5.50 -1.76 22.27
C GLY A 94 -6.39 -2.82 22.89
N VAL A 95 -7.16 -2.39 23.90
CA VAL A 95 -8.07 -3.28 24.65
C VAL A 95 -9.28 -3.71 23.83
N VAL A 96 -9.74 -2.86 22.92
CA VAL A 96 -10.76 -3.15 21.93
C VAL A 96 -10.34 -2.65 20.55
N THR A 97 -10.91 -3.22 19.50
CA THR A 97 -10.73 -2.79 18.12
C THR A 97 -11.36 -1.43 17.89
N CYS A 98 -11.13 -0.82 16.71
CA CYS A 98 -11.75 0.46 16.37
C CYS A 98 -13.28 0.40 16.40
N ALA A 99 -13.89 -0.73 16.05
CA ALA A 99 -15.33 -0.97 16.13
C ALA A 99 -15.81 -1.52 17.50
N GLY A 100 -14.94 -1.62 18.51
CA GLY A 100 -15.33 -2.01 19.87
C GLY A 100 -15.43 -3.52 20.13
N TYR A 101 -14.74 -4.35 19.34
CA TYR A 101 -14.62 -5.79 19.58
C TYR A 101 -13.38 -6.12 20.42
N PRO A 102 -13.29 -7.29 21.08
CA PRO A 102 -12.08 -7.69 21.79
C PRO A 102 -10.82 -7.61 20.92
N ALA A 103 -9.81 -6.91 21.40
CA ALA A 103 -8.50 -6.79 20.74
C ALA A 103 -7.39 -7.45 21.57
N SER A 104 -6.14 -7.38 21.12
CA SER A 104 -5.06 -8.28 21.56
C SER A 104 -4.12 -7.70 22.61
N TYR A 105 -4.36 -6.49 23.12
CA TYR A 105 -3.57 -5.95 24.22
C TYR A 105 -3.56 -6.92 25.43
N GLU A 106 -2.36 -7.29 25.91
CA GLU A 106 -2.13 -8.28 26.99
C GLU A 106 -2.57 -9.73 26.68
N HIS A 107 -2.98 -10.00 25.44
CA HIS A 107 -3.33 -11.33 24.93
C HIS A 107 -2.47 -11.74 23.73
N GLU A 108 -1.35 -11.06 23.46
CA GLU A 108 -0.64 -11.13 22.18
C GLU A 108 -0.19 -12.56 21.84
N PHE A 109 0.38 -13.29 22.80
CA PHE A 109 0.81 -14.67 22.61
C PHE A 109 -0.36 -15.64 22.40
N THR A 110 -1.43 -15.47 23.17
CA THR A 110 -2.64 -16.31 23.05
C THR A 110 -3.33 -16.10 21.71
N ASP A 111 -3.45 -14.85 21.28
CA ASP A 111 -4.12 -14.50 20.03
C ASP A 111 -3.26 -14.88 18.82
N ALA A 112 -1.94 -14.65 18.86
CA ALA A 112 -1.02 -15.13 17.82
C ALA A 112 -1.09 -16.66 17.65
N ALA A 113 -1.12 -17.42 18.75
CA ALA A 113 -1.30 -18.87 18.69
C ALA A 113 -2.68 -19.26 18.12
N THR A 114 -3.74 -18.49 18.44
CA THR A 114 -5.08 -18.70 17.89
C THR A 114 -5.13 -18.47 16.38
N PHE A 115 -4.52 -17.38 15.90
CA PHE A 115 -4.40 -17.09 14.47
C PHE A 115 -3.61 -18.19 13.74
N ALA A 116 -2.50 -18.65 14.32
CA ALA A 116 -1.72 -19.74 13.76
C ALA A 116 -2.51 -21.05 13.67
N GLU A 117 -3.28 -21.37 14.71
CA GLU A 117 -4.16 -22.55 14.75
C GLU A 117 -5.26 -22.50 13.68
N TRP A 118 -5.82 -21.31 13.42
CA TRP A 118 -6.80 -21.10 12.35
C TRP A 118 -6.18 -21.06 10.96
N GLY A 119 -4.85 -21.01 10.82
CA GLY A 119 -4.19 -21.01 9.51
C GLY A 119 -4.05 -19.62 8.89
N VAL A 120 -4.07 -18.55 9.70
CA VAL A 120 -3.86 -17.17 9.22
C VAL A 120 -2.45 -16.99 8.67
N ASP A 121 -2.30 -16.19 7.62
CA ASP A 121 -1.04 -15.88 6.92
C ASP A 121 -0.68 -14.38 6.97
N PHE A 122 -1.61 -13.54 7.42
CA PHE A 122 -1.50 -12.08 7.45
C PHE A 122 -2.28 -11.52 8.64
N LEU A 123 -1.69 -10.61 9.41
CA LEU A 123 -2.37 -9.87 10.46
C LEU A 123 -2.26 -8.37 10.19
N LYS A 124 -3.40 -7.70 9.95
CA LYS A 124 -3.53 -6.25 10.12
C LYS A 124 -3.67 -5.98 11.62
N TYR A 125 -2.82 -5.12 12.16
CA TYR A 125 -2.75 -4.87 13.60
C TYR A 125 -2.86 -3.38 13.90
N ASP A 126 -4.05 -2.98 14.34
CA ASP A 126 -4.46 -1.61 14.56
C ASP A 126 -3.93 -0.99 15.85
N TYR A 127 -4.25 0.29 16.08
CA TYR A 127 -3.76 1.07 17.20
C TYR A 127 -4.87 1.83 17.96
N CYS A 128 -6.15 1.55 17.72
CA CYS A 128 -7.27 2.10 18.48
C CYS A 128 -7.25 1.68 19.96
N PHE A 129 -7.72 2.54 20.86
CA PHE A 129 -7.88 2.24 22.31
C PHE A 129 -6.62 1.64 22.97
N HIS A 130 -5.44 2.02 22.50
CA HIS A 130 -4.17 1.57 23.04
C HIS A 130 -3.85 2.23 24.39
N SER A 131 -3.01 1.57 25.18
CA SER A 131 -2.56 2.10 26.48
C SER A 131 -1.76 3.39 26.28
N THR A 132 -2.15 4.47 26.97
CA THR A 132 -1.36 5.72 27.02
C THR A 132 -0.13 5.60 27.92
N GLY A 133 -0.09 4.59 28.79
CA GLY A 133 1.04 4.33 29.69
C GLY A 133 2.12 3.42 29.09
N THR A 134 1.83 2.74 27.99
CA THR A 134 2.78 1.86 27.29
C THR A 134 3.16 2.47 25.94
N PRO A 135 4.43 2.81 25.70
CA PRO A 135 4.88 3.36 24.41
C PRO A 135 4.58 2.42 23.22
N GLY A 136 4.21 3.00 22.06
CA GLY A 136 3.81 2.25 20.87
C GLY A 136 4.81 1.20 20.38
N HIS A 137 6.11 1.53 20.39
CA HIS A 137 7.14 0.58 20.01
C HIS A 137 7.14 -0.71 20.87
N LEU A 138 6.75 -0.63 22.15
CA LEU A 138 6.61 -1.82 23.00
C LEU A 138 5.36 -2.61 22.65
N LEU A 139 4.23 -1.93 22.38
CA LEU A 139 2.97 -2.57 21.99
C LEU A 139 3.15 -3.40 20.70
N TYR A 140 3.77 -2.83 19.68
CA TYR A 140 4.05 -3.54 18.43
C TYR A 140 5.12 -4.62 18.59
N LYS A 141 6.15 -4.42 19.42
CA LYS A 141 7.13 -5.48 19.74
C LYS A 141 6.48 -6.70 20.41
N ARG A 142 5.47 -6.50 21.27
CA ARG A 142 4.73 -7.63 21.90
C ARG A 142 4.02 -8.51 20.87
N MET A 143 3.30 -7.91 19.92
CA MET A 143 2.67 -8.70 18.86
C MET A 143 3.70 -9.28 17.89
N GLY A 144 4.72 -8.51 17.50
CA GLY A 144 5.77 -9.00 16.61
C GLY A 144 6.51 -10.23 17.16
N ILE A 145 6.88 -10.23 18.45
CA ILE A 145 7.52 -11.40 19.07
C ILE A 145 6.53 -12.57 19.24
N ALA A 146 5.26 -12.30 19.52
CA ALA A 146 4.23 -13.32 19.61
C ALA A 146 4.02 -14.05 18.27
N LEU A 147 3.90 -13.30 17.17
CA LEU A 147 3.81 -13.85 15.81
C LEU A 147 5.06 -14.65 15.43
N ALA A 148 6.26 -14.15 15.74
CA ALA A 148 7.50 -14.87 15.48
C ALA A 148 7.61 -16.22 16.21
N ASN A 149 6.84 -16.42 17.29
CA ASN A 149 6.86 -17.63 18.12
C ASN A 149 5.56 -18.45 18.04
N CYS A 150 4.63 -18.12 17.16
CA CYS A 150 3.35 -18.83 17.04
C CYS A 150 3.43 -20.14 16.23
N GLY A 151 4.58 -20.44 15.63
CA GLY A 151 4.81 -21.66 14.85
C GLY A 151 4.29 -21.60 13.40
N ARG A 152 3.83 -20.43 12.94
CA ARG A 152 3.39 -20.17 11.57
C ARG A 152 3.94 -18.83 11.08
N ASP A 153 4.30 -18.77 9.80
CA ASP A 153 4.69 -17.50 9.17
C ASP A 153 3.45 -16.64 8.91
N ILE A 154 3.30 -15.57 9.69
CA ILE A 154 2.19 -14.60 9.56
C ILE A 154 2.80 -13.23 9.21
N LEU A 155 2.40 -12.65 8.08
CA LEU A 155 2.81 -11.30 7.69
C LEU A 155 2.24 -10.28 8.68
N PHE A 156 3.11 -9.48 9.28
CA PHE A 156 2.72 -8.48 10.28
C PHE A 156 2.56 -7.09 9.65
N SER A 157 1.32 -6.68 9.40
CA SER A 157 0.97 -5.37 8.84
C SER A 157 0.52 -4.42 9.95
N ALA A 158 1.40 -3.51 10.36
CA ALA A 158 1.12 -2.55 11.41
C ALA A 158 0.20 -1.41 10.93
N CYS A 159 -0.77 -1.01 11.74
CA CYS A 159 -1.74 0.02 11.42
C CYS A 159 -1.80 1.07 12.55
N SER A 160 -0.86 2.00 12.55
CA SER A 160 -0.75 3.06 13.57
C SER A 160 -0.96 4.48 13.02
N TRP A 161 -1.23 4.62 11.71
CA TRP A 161 -1.46 5.90 11.05
C TRP A 161 -0.32 6.93 11.20
N GLY A 162 0.92 6.45 11.42
CA GLY A 162 2.06 7.31 11.74
C GLY A 162 2.06 7.90 13.16
N ALA A 163 1.12 7.53 14.03
CA ALA A 163 1.04 7.97 15.43
C ALA A 163 2.33 7.67 16.21
N ASP A 164 2.60 8.44 17.27
CA ASP A 164 3.79 8.29 18.12
C ASP A 164 5.12 8.24 17.34
N ASP A 165 5.19 8.97 16.22
CA ASP A 165 6.33 8.98 15.32
C ASP A 165 6.72 7.57 14.83
N THR A 166 5.73 6.75 14.44
CA THR A 166 5.90 5.32 14.10
C THR A 166 7.14 5.01 13.25
N ARG A 167 7.44 5.89 12.28
CA ARG A 167 8.58 5.76 11.36
C ARG A 167 9.93 5.55 12.05
N VAL A 168 10.15 6.07 13.26
CA VAL A 168 11.46 5.98 13.95
C VAL A 168 11.69 4.65 14.66
N TRP A 169 10.64 3.86 14.92
CA TRP A 169 10.75 2.65 15.73
C TRP A 169 10.13 1.39 15.09
N ILE A 170 9.29 1.53 14.07
CA ILE A 170 8.51 0.39 13.55
C ILE A 170 9.36 -0.76 13.01
N LYS A 171 10.52 -0.44 12.42
CA LYS A 171 11.47 -1.45 11.92
C LYS A 171 12.13 -2.29 13.03
N GLU A 172 11.98 -1.90 14.30
CA GLU A 172 12.44 -2.67 15.45
C GLU A 172 11.42 -3.71 15.95
N THR A 173 10.21 -3.72 15.38
CA THR A 173 9.06 -4.47 15.93
C THR A 173 8.85 -5.83 15.26
N GLY A 174 9.48 -6.07 14.11
CA GLY A 174 9.20 -7.24 13.27
C GLY A 174 8.07 -7.04 12.24
N ALA A 175 7.48 -5.84 12.16
CA ALA A 175 6.48 -5.52 11.15
C ALA A 175 7.03 -5.58 9.72
N ASN A 176 6.26 -6.15 8.80
CA ASN A 176 6.57 -6.25 7.37
C ASN A 176 6.05 -5.06 6.55
N SER A 177 5.05 -4.36 7.07
CA SER A 177 4.55 -3.10 6.55
C SER A 177 3.98 -2.25 7.69
N TRP A 178 3.81 -0.95 7.46
CA TRP A 178 3.24 -0.05 8.46
C TRP A 178 2.46 1.10 7.84
N ARG A 179 1.25 1.36 8.34
CA ARG A 179 0.42 2.50 7.92
C ARG A 179 1.11 3.81 8.22
N SER A 180 1.62 4.46 7.17
CA SER A 180 2.36 5.73 7.26
C SER A 180 1.47 6.96 7.15
N THR A 181 0.20 6.77 6.78
CA THR A 181 -0.79 7.84 6.60
C THR A 181 -2.09 7.53 7.34
N GLY A 182 -2.99 8.52 7.42
CA GLY A 182 -4.38 8.31 7.82
C GLY A 182 -5.15 7.43 6.84
N ASP A 183 -6.41 7.14 7.16
CA ASP A 183 -7.28 6.29 6.34
C ASP A 183 -7.70 6.99 5.05
N ILE A 184 -7.79 6.22 3.96
CA ILE A 184 -8.24 6.68 2.65
C ILE A 184 -9.76 6.68 2.55
N PHE A 185 -10.29 7.65 1.82
CA PHE A 185 -11.68 7.68 1.36
C PHE A 185 -11.71 7.74 -0.16
N ASP A 186 -12.77 7.22 -0.76
CA ASP A 186 -12.95 7.23 -2.21
C ASP A 186 -13.41 8.61 -2.69
N CYS A 187 -12.47 9.55 -2.68
CA CYS A 187 -12.57 10.87 -3.26
C CYS A 187 -11.17 11.42 -3.57
N TRP A 188 -11.05 12.28 -4.58
CA TRP A 188 -9.75 12.82 -5.00
C TRP A 188 -9.02 13.59 -3.90
N ALA A 189 -9.74 14.32 -3.06
CA ALA A 189 -9.15 15.07 -1.95
C ALA A 189 -8.37 14.14 -1.01
N SER A 190 -8.93 12.99 -0.63
CA SER A 190 -8.26 12.02 0.24
C SER A 190 -7.04 11.38 -0.44
N VAL A 191 -7.15 10.99 -1.72
CA VAL A 191 -6.02 10.46 -2.50
C VAL A 191 -4.87 11.48 -2.53
N LYS A 192 -5.17 12.73 -2.85
CA LYS A 192 -4.19 13.81 -2.92
C LYS A 192 -3.54 14.08 -1.56
N ASP A 193 -4.31 14.11 -0.48
CA ASP A 193 -3.80 14.35 0.87
C ASP A 193 -2.82 13.24 1.31
N ILE A 194 -3.15 11.97 1.03
CA ILE A 194 -2.26 10.83 1.30
C ILE A 194 -0.96 10.93 0.49
N ILE A 195 -1.06 11.25 -0.81
CA ILE A 195 0.12 11.47 -1.66
C ILE A 195 1.02 12.56 -1.05
N GLN A 196 0.45 13.73 -0.72
CA GLN A 196 1.21 14.86 -0.16
C GLN A 196 1.82 14.53 1.21
N TYR A 197 1.15 13.72 2.02
CA TYR A 197 1.69 13.25 3.30
C TYR A 197 2.86 12.29 3.07
N GLN A 198 2.70 11.29 2.21
CA GLN A 198 3.72 10.26 1.98
C GLN A 198 5.00 10.82 1.36
N LEU A 199 4.91 11.87 0.53
CA LEU A 199 6.07 12.54 -0.04
C LEU A 199 7.07 13.00 1.03
N LYS A 200 6.62 13.32 2.24
CA LYS A 200 7.44 13.79 3.37
C LYS A 200 8.12 12.67 4.17
N TYR A 201 7.78 11.41 3.90
CA TYR A 201 8.25 10.23 4.65
C TYR A 201 8.73 9.09 3.74
N MET A 202 9.15 9.45 2.53
CA MET A 202 9.55 8.51 1.49
C MET A 202 10.74 7.62 1.90
N GLU A 203 11.63 8.10 2.78
CA GLU A 203 12.87 7.44 3.22
C GLU A 203 12.70 6.24 4.14
N TYR A 204 11.50 6.06 4.70
CA TYR A 204 11.24 4.97 5.62
C TYR A 204 10.81 3.69 4.90
N ASN A 205 10.49 3.77 3.62
CA ASN A 205 10.16 2.60 2.82
C ASN A 205 11.41 1.75 2.55
N GLY A 206 11.30 0.43 2.62
CA GLY A 206 12.40 -0.44 2.22
C GLY A 206 12.16 -1.92 2.49
N MET A 207 13.09 -2.74 1.99
CA MET A 207 13.04 -4.20 2.14
C MET A 207 12.81 -4.60 3.60
N GLY A 208 11.82 -5.48 3.81
CA GLY A 208 11.48 -6.04 5.11
C GLY A 208 10.50 -5.23 5.95
N CYS A 209 10.24 -3.96 5.62
CA CYS A 209 9.22 -3.14 6.26
C CYS A 209 8.79 -1.99 5.34
N PHE A 210 7.71 -2.18 4.58
CA PHE A 210 7.22 -1.25 3.57
C PHE A 210 6.31 -0.16 4.18
N ASN A 211 6.37 1.05 3.63
CA ASN A 211 5.38 2.07 3.95
C ASN A 211 4.04 1.66 3.33
N ASP A 212 3.00 1.61 4.15
CA ASP A 212 1.64 1.34 3.73
C ASP A 212 0.86 2.66 3.73
N ILE A 213 0.52 3.15 2.54
CA ILE A 213 -0.28 4.36 2.36
C ILE A 213 -1.78 4.09 2.28
N ASP A 214 -2.21 2.96 2.85
CA ASP A 214 -3.57 2.46 2.94
C ASP A 214 -4.08 1.75 1.67
N MET A 215 -5.27 1.15 1.80
CA MET A 215 -5.92 0.34 0.78
C MET A 215 -6.23 1.10 -0.51
N LEU A 216 -6.43 0.37 -1.60
CA LEU A 216 -6.82 0.90 -2.90
C LEU A 216 -8.34 1.10 -2.96
N VAL A 217 -8.78 2.33 -3.23
CA VAL A 217 -10.19 2.67 -3.56
C VAL A 217 -10.52 2.56 -5.05
N VAL A 218 -9.62 1.99 -5.86
CA VAL A 218 -9.73 1.92 -7.32
C VAL A 218 -11.02 1.22 -7.76
N GLY A 219 -11.86 1.93 -8.52
CA GLY A 219 -13.11 1.40 -9.06
C GLY A 219 -14.24 1.23 -8.05
N MET A 220 -14.15 1.87 -6.88
CA MET A 220 -15.28 1.95 -5.94
C MET A 220 -16.38 2.91 -6.42
N ASN A 221 -16.03 3.92 -7.22
CA ASN A 221 -16.96 4.87 -7.85
C ASN A 221 -17.93 5.56 -6.87
N GLY A 222 -17.50 5.79 -5.64
CA GLY A 222 -18.26 6.39 -4.56
C GLY A 222 -19.14 5.40 -3.78
N ASP A 223 -19.12 4.11 -4.13
CA ASP A 223 -19.86 3.06 -3.44
C ASP A 223 -19.07 2.48 -2.25
N GLY A 224 -19.78 1.85 -1.31
CA GLY A 224 -19.19 1.17 -0.16
C GLY A 224 -19.05 2.07 1.08
N HIS A 225 -18.41 1.53 2.13
CA HIS A 225 -18.30 2.19 3.42
C HIS A 225 -17.48 3.49 3.39
N VAL A 226 -16.37 3.50 2.65
CA VAL A 226 -15.50 4.68 2.51
C VAL A 226 -15.79 5.50 1.25
N GLY A 227 -16.90 5.20 0.57
CA GLY A 227 -17.38 5.90 -0.61
C GLY A 227 -17.69 7.37 -0.34
N GLN A 228 -17.01 8.30 -1.02
CA GLN A 228 -17.21 9.75 -0.82
C GLN A 228 -17.30 10.52 -2.15
N GLY A 229 -18.21 10.09 -3.02
CA GLY A 229 -18.43 10.72 -4.33
C GLY A 229 -17.57 10.15 -5.45
N GLY A 230 -16.57 9.34 -5.12
CA GLY A 230 -15.75 8.61 -6.07
C GLY A 230 -14.64 9.44 -6.69
N CYS A 231 -13.85 8.76 -7.51
CA CYS A 231 -12.83 9.38 -8.35
C CYS A 231 -13.17 9.14 -9.83
N THR A 232 -12.68 10.02 -10.69
CA THR A 232 -12.60 9.77 -12.12
C THR A 232 -11.60 8.64 -12.40
N TYR A 233 -11.66 8.07 -13.60
CA TYR A 233 -10.69 7.04 -13.99
C TYR A 233 -9.25 7.54 -13.98
N ASP A 234 -9.01 8.78 -14.37
CA ASP A 234 -7.65 9.33 -14.40
C ASP A 234 -7.11 9.56 -12.99
N GLU A 235 -7.97 9.96 -12.05
CA GLU A 235 -7.64 10.03 -10.62
C GLU A 235 -7.36 8.63 -10.04
N TYR A 236 -8.14 7.61 -10.42
CA TYR A 236 -7.85 6.21 -10.05
C TYR A 236 -6.54 5.70 -10.66
N PHE A 237 -6.22 6.11 -11.89
CA PHE A 237 -4.94 5.77 -12.51
C PHE A 237 -3.78 6.42 -11.72
N THR A 238 -3.90 7.71 -11.39
CA THR A 238 -2.93 8.43 -10.55
C THR A 238 -2.75 7.80 -9.18
N HIS A 239 -3.84 7.44 -8.52
CA HIS A 239 -3.86 6.70 -7.27
C HIS A 239 -3.04 5.40 -7.37
N PHE A 240 -3.43 4.50 -8.28
CA PHE A 240 -2.77 3.19 -8.43
C PHE A 240 -1.30 3.30 -8.84
N ALA A 241 -1.00 4.20 -9.78
CA ALA A 241 0.36 4.43 -10.26
C ALA A 241 1.29 4.98 -9.16
N PHE A 242 0.77 5.87 -8.30
CA PHE A 242 1.55 6.41 -7.19
C PHE A 242 1.85 5.34 -6.13
N TRP A 243 0.86 4.51 -5.78
CA TRP A 243 1.06 3.37 -4.87
C TRP A 243 2.16 2.44 -5.38
N CYS A 244 2.13 2.12 -6.68
CA CYS A 244 3.16 1.30 -7.31
C CYS A 244 4.55 1.95 -7.28
N MET A 245 4.63 3.26 -7.56
CA MET A 245 5.89 4.01 -7.50
C MET A 245 6.51 3.96 -6.09
N PHE A 246 5.68 3.97 -5.05
CA PHE A 246 6.11 3.93 -3.66
C PHE A 246 6.32 2.53 -3.09
N SER A 247 6.04 1.45 -3.83
CA SER A 247 6.10 0.08 -3.30
C SER A 247 5.18 -0.09 -2.07
N SER A 248 3.97 0.49 -2.12
CA SER A 248 2.98 0.32 -1.06
C SER A 248 2.29 -1.03 -1.21
N PRO A 249 1.80 -1.67 -0.13
CA PRO A 249 0.88 -2.78 -0.28
C PRO A 249 -0.29 -2.42 -1.22
N LEU A 250 -0.54 -3.28 -2.21
CA LEU A 250 -1.64 -3.14 -3.16
C LEU A 250 -2.84 -3.95 -2.68
N MET A 251 -3.54 -3.42 -1.68
CA MET A 251 -4.71 -4.06 -1.07
C MET A 251 -6.00 -3.49 -1.67
N LEU A 252 -6.67 -4.22 -2.56
CA LEU A 252 -7.94 -3.83 -3.16
C LEU A 252 -9.03 -3.67 -2.09
N GLY A 253 -9.73 -2.54 -2.10
CA GLY A 253 -10.82 -2.23 -1.17
C GLY A 253 -12.22 -2.29 -1.81
N ASN A 254 -12.32 -2.46 -3.13
CA ASN A 254 -13.60 -2.53 -3.87
C ASN A 254 -14.28 -3.91 -3.78
N ASP A 255 -15.53 -4.01 -4.26
CA ASP A 255 -16.21 -5.30 -4.45
C ASP A 255 -15.66 -6.03 -5.69
N ILE A 256 -14.61 -6.82 -5.51
CA ILE A 256 -13.96 -7.55 -6.60
C ILE A 256 -14.86 -8.59 -7.28
N ARG A 257 -16.02 -8.93 -6.72
CA ARG A 257 -17.01 -9.82 -7.36
C ARG A 257 -17.75 -9.12 -8.51
N LYS A 258 -17.66 -7.79 -8.58
CA LYS A 258 -18.34 -6.95 -9.57
C LYS A 258 -17.40 -5.96 -10.24
N ILE A 259 -16.10 -6.25 -10.23
CA ILE A 259 -15.08 -5.41 -10.85
C ILE A 259 -15.32 -5.29 -12.36
N ASP A 260 -15.34 -4.06 -12.87
CA ASP A 260 -15.48 -3.82 -14.31
C ASP A 260 -14.14 -4.00 -15.05
N ASP A 261 -14.20 -4.23 -16.37
CA ASP A 261 -13.03 -4.47 -17.22
C ASP A 261 -11.98 -3.34 -17.17
N LYS A 262 -12.43 -2.09 -17.02
CA LYS A 262 -11.55 -0.91 -17.03
C LYS A 262 -10.75 -0.86 -15.73
N THR A 263 -11.43 -1.07 -14.60
CA THR A 263 -10.83 -1.20 -13.27
C THR A 263 -9.90 -2.41 -13.21
N LEU A 264 -10.35 -3.57 -13.69
CA LEU A 264 -9.55 -4.80 -13.72
C LEU A 264 -8.27 -4.61 -14.54
N LYS A 265 -8.35 -3.99 -15.72
CA LYS A 265 -7.19 -3.71 -16.57
C LYS A 265 -6.18 -2.76 -15.89
N LEU A 266 -6.65 -1.80 -15.10
CA LEU A 266 -5.78 -0.90 -14.36
C LEU A 266 -5.03 -1.66 -13.26
N VAL A 267 -5.77 -2.32 -12.38
CA VAL A 267 -5.17 -3.01 -11.22
C VAL A 267 -4.35 -4.24 -11.63
N THR A 268 -4.48 -4.73 -12.86
CA THR A 268 -3.64 -5.82 -13.42
C THR A 268 -2.58 -5.32 -14.40
N ASN A 269 -2.33 -4.01 -14.48
CA ASN A 269 -1.29 -3.47 -15.36
C ASN A 269 0.09 -3.99 -14.93
N LYS A 270 0.67 -4.85 -15.78
CA LYS A 270 1.93 -5.56 -15.50
C LYS A 270 3.12 -4.63 -15.33
N ASP A 271 3.17 -3.51 -16.07
CA ASP A 271 4.28 -2.58 -15.99
C ASP A 271 4.22 -1.77 -14.69
N LEU A 272 3.01 -1.36 -14.24
CA LEU A 272 2.83 -0.71 -12.93
C LEU A 272 3.13 -1.66 -11.77
N ILE A 273 2.55 -2.87 -11.78
CA ILE A 273 2.84 -3.90 -10.76
C ILE A 273 4.33 -4.24 -10.73
N ARG A 274 4.99 -4.30 -11.90
CA ARG A 274 6.43 -4.54 -11.96
C ARG A 274 7.22 -3.46 -11.23
N ILE A 275 6.80 -2.19 -11.29
CA ILE A 275 7.44 -1.10 -10.53
C ILE A 275 7.25 -1.34 -9.03
N ASP A 276 6.05 -1.68 -8.59
CA ASP A 276 5.72 -1.97 -7.18
C ASP A 276 6.54 -3.13 -6.62
N GLN A 277 6.57 -4.24 -7.36
CA GLN A 277 7.18 -5.51 -6.97
C GLN A 277 8.67 -5.61 -7.36
N ASP A 278 9.32 -4.49 -7.65
CA ASP A 278 10.74 -4.46 -8.04
C ASP A 278 11.66 -4.96 -6.91
N LYS A 279 12.60 -5.85 -7.26
CA LYS A 279 13.49 -6.52 -6.29
C LYS A 279 14.70 -5.68 -5.88
N LYS A 280 14.88 -4.48 -6.42
CA LYS A 280 15.95 -3.57 -6.02
C LYS A 280 15.61 -2.83 -4.74
N TYR A 281 14.32 -2.71 -4.42
CA TYR A 281 13.82 -2.00 -3.23
C TYR A 281 14.27 -0.54 -3.17
N CYS A 282 14.57 0.05 -4.32
CA CYS A 282 14.94 1.45 -4.38
C CYS A 282 13.74 2.31 -4.04
N GLN A 283 13.98 3.26 -3.15
CA GLN A 283 13.06 4.35 -2.89
C GLN A 283 12.91 5.22 -4.15
N PRO A 284 11.70 5.72 -4.47
CA PRO A 284 11.58 6.77 -5.47
C PRO A 284 12.31 8.04 -5.01
N PHE A 285 12.71 8.89 -5.94
CA PHE A 285 13.35 10.17 -5.67
C PHE A 285 12.88 11.23 -6.66
N PHE A 286 12.90 12.49 -6.25
CA PHE A 286 12.45 13.57 -7.11
C PHE A 286 13.46 13.91 -8.20
N ILE A 287 12.96 14.23 -9.39
CA ILE A 287 13.79 14.64 -10.55
C ILE A 287 13.46 16.06 -11.06
N GLY A 288 12.54 16.76 -10.40
CA GLY A 288 12.14 18.13 -10.75
C GLY A 288 13.12 19.21 -10.28
N HIS A 289 13.14 20.34 -11.00
CA HIS A 289 14.12 21.44 -10.87
C HIS A 289 14.15 22.24 -9.55
N LYS A 290 13.36 21.87 -8.53
CA LYS A 290 13.19 22.68 -7.30
C LYS A 290 13.52 21.96 -5.99
N MET A 291 14.16 20.81 -6.06
CA MET A 291 14.39 19.97 -4.88
C MET A 291 15.76 20.23 -4.26
N GLU A 292 15.89 21.33 -3.51
CA GLU A 292 17.07 21.58 -2.70
C GLU A 292 16.98 20.80 -1.38
N LYS A 293 18.08 20.11 -1.02
CA LYS A 293 18.19 19.46 0.29
C LYS A 293 18.26 20.54 1.37
N ASN A 294 17.52 20.34 2.46
CA ASN A 294 17.62 21.16 3.66
C ASN A 294 19.02 20.95 4.28
N ILE A 295 19.90 21.92 4.07
CA ILE A 295 21.30 21.90 4.53
C ILE A 295 21.49 22.45 5.95
N GLU A 296 20.42 22.94 6.61
CA GLU A 296 20.48 23.40 8.00
C GLU A 296 20.30 22.22 8.98
N ARG A 297 21.37 21.84 9.68
CA ARG A 297 21.39 20.69 10.59
C ARG A 297 20.44 20.83 11.80
N SER A 298 19.49 19.91 11.89
CA SER A 298 19.07 19.11 13.07
C SER A 298 18.47 19.74 14.34
N ILE A 299 17.82 20.92 14.31
CA ILE A 299 17.14 21.44 15.54
C ILE A 299 15.70 21.95 15.31
N LYS A 300 15.15 21.80 14.11
CA LYS A 300 13.69 21.84 13.90
C LYS A 300 13.32 20.63 13.05
N ASN A 301 12.24 19.94 13.42
CA ASN A 301 11.73 18.74 12.78
C ASN A 301 11.50 18.93 11.27
N ASP A 302 12.53 18.83 10.44
CA ASP A 302 12.36 18.95 9.01
C ASP A 302 13.20 17.93 8.26
N VAL A 303 12.49 17.11 7.49
CA VAL A 303 12.97 15.87 6.90
C VAL A 303 13.32 16.18 5.43
N TYR A 304 14.60 16.45 5.22
CA TYR A 304 15.35 16.39 3.95
C TYR A 304 15.17 17.46 2.89
N TYR A 305 13.96 17.83 2.44
CA TYR A 305 13.77 18.82 1.37
C TYR A 305 13.14 20.09 1.91
N CYS A 306 13.68 21.25 1.54
CA CYS A 306 13.13 22.53 1.99
C CYS A 306 11.81 22.90 1.26
N ASN A 307 11.55 22.29 0.10
CA ASN A 307 10.36 22.53 -0.71
C ASN A 307 9.85 21.22 -1.31
N TYR A 308 8.70 20.74 -0.83
CA TYR A 308 7.98 19.63 -1.46
C TYR A 308 7.00 20.18 -2.52
N PRO A 309 6.82 19.48 -3.66
CA PRO A 309 5.92 19.95 -4.72
C PRO A 309 4.44 19.78 -4.35
N ASP A 310 3.68 20.89 -4.43
CA ASP A 310 2.22 20.90 -4.19
C ASP A 310 1.36 20.81 -5.48
N GLY A 311 2.01 20.68 -6.65
CA GLY A 311 1.36 20.64 -7.96
C GLY A 311 1.80 19.43 -8.78
N VAL A 312 2.75 19.63 -9.68
CA VAL A 312 3.30 18.55 -10.51
C VAL A 312 4.47 17.89 -9.79
N VAL A 313 4.33 16.58 -9.54
CA VAL A 313 5.33 15.77 -8.86
C VAL A 313 6.02 14.89 -9.88
N LEU A 314 7.33 15.08 -10.05
CA LEU A 314 8.17 14.24 -10.92
C LEU A 314 9.06 13.33 -10.07
N LEU A 315 8.88 12.02 -10.23
CA LEU A 315 9.62 11.00 -9.50
C LEU A 315 10.32 10.05 -10.46
N ALA A 316 11.48 9.55 -10.03
CA ALA A 316 12.15 8.41 -10.64
C ALA A 316 12.40 7.31 -9.60
N LYS A 317 12.47 6.07 -10.05
CA LYS A 317 12.83 4.90 -9.24
C LYS A 317 13.69 3.96 -10.07
N PHE A 318 14.87 3.60 -9.58
CA PHE A 318 15.73 2.62 -10.25
C PHE A 318 15.18 1.20 -10.08
N LEU A 319 15.22 0.41 -11.14
CA LEU A 319 14.73 -0.96 -11.18
C LEU A 319 15.87 -1.99 -11.22
N ASP A 320 15.57 -3.23 -10.83
CA ASP A 320 16.55 -4.31 -10.67
C ASP A 320 17.32 -4.69 -11.96
N ASP A 321 16.76 -4.37 -13.12
CA ASP A 321 17.28 -4.68 -14.45
C ASP A 321 18.03 -3.51 -15.11
N GLY A 322 18.28 -2.44 -14.34
CA GLY A 322 18.97 -1.24 -14.82
C GLY A 322 18.07 -0.22 -15.53
N LYS A 323 16.76 -0.52 -15.67
CA LYS A 323 15.78 0.47 -16.14
C LYS A 323 15.40 1.45 -15.04
N ILE A 324 14.69 2.50 -15.43
CA ILE A 324 14.25 3.58 -14.55
C ILE A 324 12.75 3.76 -14.72
N ALA A 325 11.97 3.59 -13.66
CA ALA A 325 10.58 4.03 -13.66
C ALA A 325 10.54 5.54 -13.47
N ILE A 326 9.74 6.24 -14.27
CA ILE A 326 9.57 7.70 -14.21
C ILE A 326 8.08 8.00 -14.13
N GLY A 327 7.66 8.77 -13.13
CA GLY A 327 6.28 9.17 -12.93
C GLY A 327 6.13 10.70 -12.94
N GLU A 328 5.16 11.17 -13.72
CA GLU A 328 4.61 12.52 -13.68
C GLU A 328 3.22 12.45 -13.04
N PHE A 329 3.04 13.07 -11.87
CA PHE A 329 1.77 13.08 -11.15
C PHE A 329 1.28 14.52 -11.01
N ASN A 330 0.18 14.86 -11.66
CA ASN A 330 -0.38 16.21 -11.60
C ASN A 330 -1.44 16.31 -10.52
N LEU A 331 -1.09 16.88 -9.36
CA LEU A 331 -2.00 17.04 -8.23
C LEU A 331 -2.79 18.37 -8.29
N SER A 332 -2.64 19.14 -9.36
CA SER A 332 -3.24 20.46 -9.52
C SER A 332 -4.49 20.45 -10.40
N ASP A 333 -5.29 21.51 -10.29
CA ASP A 333 -6.49 21.73 -11.12
C ASP A 333 -6.15 22.24 -12.55
N GLY A 334 -4.87 22.44 -12.85
CA GLY A 334 -4.38 22.87 -14.16
C GLY A 334 -3.66 21.76 -14.91
N GLU A 335 -3.43 21.92 -16.21
CA GLU A 335 -2.56 21.06 -17.01
C GLU A 335 -1.08 21.31 -16.66
N THR A 336 -0.22 20.30 -16.75
CA THR A 336 1.20 20.40 -16.31
C THR A 336 2.06 21.40 -17.07
N ARG A 337 1.59 21.93 -18.21
CA ARG A 337 2.21 22.93 -19.10
C ARG A 337 3.56 23.45 -18.62
N TRP A 338 4.63 22.93 -19.23
CA TRP A 338 6.03 23.34 -19.03
C TRP A 338 6.71 22.88 -17.73
N ASN A 339 6.00 22.19 -16.83
CA ASN A 339 6.53 21.68 -15.56
C ASN A 339 6.85 20.17 -15.58
N ASN A 340 6.84 19.57 -16.77
CA ASN A 340 7.03 18.13 -17.03
C ASN A 340 8.37 17.83 -17.75
N THR A 341 9.34 18.72 -17.58
CA THR A 341 10.69 18.56 -18.10
C THR A 341 11.68 18.33 -16.97
N PHE A 342 12.60 17.39 -17.16
CA PHE A 342 13.70 17.14 -16.23
C PHE A 342 15.03 16.94 -16.97
N LEU A 343 16.13 17.17 -16.26
CA LEU A 343 17.48 16.88 -16.74
C LEU A 343 17.78 15.40 -16.65
N THR A 344 18.32 14.82 -17.70
CA THR A 344 18.82 13.43 -17.72
C THR A 344 19.88 13.18 -16.64
N GLU A 345 20.66 14.21 -16.26
CA GLU A 345 21.59 14.14 -15.14
C GLU A 345 20.91 13.90 -13.78
N SER A 346 19.64 14.29 -13.60
CA SER A 346 18.87 14.03 -12.37
C SER A 346 18.69 12.53 -12.09
N VAL A 347 18.83 11.68 -13.12
CA VAL A 347 18.82 10.22 -12.99
C VAL A 347 20.19 9.58 -13.27
N GLY A 348 21.26 10.40 -13.29
CA GLY A 348 22.64 9.96 -13.45
C GLY A 348 23.12 9.78 -14.89
N VAL A 349 22.44 10.38 -15.88
CA VAL A 349 22.82 10.30 -17.30
C VAL A 349 23.16 11.69 -17.83
N PRO A 350 24.39 12.21 -17.61
CA PRO A 350 24.78 13.52 -18.13
C PRO A 350 25.00 13.48 -19.64
N GLU A 351 24.83 14.62 -20.33
CA GLU A 351 25.06 14.72 -21.79
C GLU A 351 26.48 14.31 -22.20
N SER A 352 27.47 14.58 -21.34
CA SER A 352 28.87 14.20 -21.54
C SER A 352 29.11 12.69 -21.58
N SER A 353 28.15 11.87 -21.15
CA SER A 353 28.27 10.41 -21.17
C SER A 353 28.14 9.79 -22.57
N GLY A 354 27.65 10.54 -23.56
CA GLY A 354 27.29 10.01 -24.87
C GLY A 354 26.09 9.04 -24.84
N LYS A 355 25.29 9.08 -23.77
CA LYS A 355 24.08 8.27 -23.59
C LYS A 355 22.82 9.14 -23.64
N LYS A 356 21.69 8.49 -23.95
CA LYS A 356 20.33 9.06 -23.97
C LYS A 356 19.37 8.20 -23.14
N LEU A 357 18.23 8.77 -22.77
CA LEU A 357 17.09 8.05 -22.20
C LEU A 357 16.03 7.80 -23.27
N LEU A 358 15.61 6.56 -23.43
CA LEU A 358 14.43 6.17 -24.19
C LEU A 358 13.32 5.80 -23.21
N LEU A 359 12.33 6.68 -23.05
CA LEU A 359 11.16 6.47 -22.20
C LEU A 359 10.06 5.80 -23.02
N LYS A 360 9.38 4.81 -22.44
CA LYS A 360 8.18 4.18 -22.99
C LYS A 360 7.03 4.31 -22.00
N ASN A 361 5.93 4.94 -22.41
CA ASN A 361 4.73 5.08 -21.58
C ASN A 361 4.08 3.71 -21.31
N VAL A 362 3.76 3.41 -20.05
CA VAL A 362 3.25 2.09 -19.62
C VAL A 362 1.81 1.80 -20.04
N VAL A 363 1.08 2.81 -20.51
CA VAL A 363 -0.30 2.69 -20.98
C VAL A 363 -0.36 2.74 -22.50
N THR A 364 0.24 3.76 -23.10
CA THR A 364 0.12 4.04 -24.54
C THR A 364 1.21 3.37 -25.37
N GLY A 365 2.31 2.96 -24.74
CA GLY A 365 3.50 2.46 -25.43
C GLY A 365 4.26 3.52 -26.23
N LYS A 366 3.81 4.78 -26.23
CA LYS A 366 4.49 5.88 -26.91
C LYS A 366 5.88 6.11 -26.32
N GLN A 367 6.83 6.39 -27.20
CA GLN A 367 8.23 6.57 -26.83
C GLN A 367 8.66 8.04 -26.91
N ILE A 368 9.56 8.42 -26.01
CA ILE A 368 10.21 9.73 -25.95
C ILE A 368 11.71 9.49 -25.82
N LEU A 369 12.50 10.05 -26.75
CA LEU A 369 13.95 10.03 -26.68
C LEU A 369 14.45 11.37 -26.13
N SER A 370 15.34 11.33 -25.14
CA SER A 370 15.96 12.56 -24.59
C SER A 370 16.76 13.31 -25.65
N ALA A 371 16.77 14.64 -25.56
CA ALA A 371 17.54 15.52 -26.44
C ALA A 371 18.19 16.65 -25.62
N ASN A 372 19.44 17.00 -25.95
CA ASN A 372 20.20 18.09 -25.32
C ASN A 372 20.23 17.99 -23.77
N GLY A 373 20.45 16.78 -23.25
CA GLY A 373 20.48 16.53 -21.80
C GLY A 373 19.11 16.59 -21.10
N CYS A 374 18.00 16.74 -21.82
CA CYS A 374 16.67 16.92 -21.26
C CYS A 374 15.67 15.87 -21.76
N VAL A 375 14.61 15.66 -20.97
CA VAL A 375 13.40 14.95 -21.37
C VAL A 375 12.20 15.84 -21.06
N THR A 376 11.35 16.07 -22.05
CA THR A 376 10.03 16.68 -21.88
C THR A 376 8.98 15.61 -22.08
N MET A 377 8.24 15.29 -21.02
CA MET A 377 7.17 14.31 -21.06
C MET A 377 5.91 14.88 -21.72
N GLU A 378 4.91 14.05 -21.96
CA GLU A 378 3.61 14.53 -22.45
C GLU A 378 2.92 15.34 -21.37
N ASN A 379 2.22 16.42 -21.74
CA ASN A 379 1.38 17.11 -20.76
C ASN A 379 0.27 16.16 -20.30
N VAL A 380 0.00 16.18 -19.00
CA VAL A 380 -1.17 15.50 -18.44
C VAL A 380 -2.18 16.53 -17.92
N GLY A 381 -3.46 16.19 -18.04
CA GLY A 381 -4.57 17.00 -17.55
C GLY A 381 -4.57 17.12 -16.03
N PRO A 382 -5.48 17.92 -15.45
CA PRO A 382 -5.64 18.00 -14.01
C PRO A 382 -5.92 16.62 -13.42
N HIS A 383 -5.24 16.30 -12.32
CA HIS A 383 -5.40 15.04 -11.57
C HIS A 383 -4.95 13.76 -12.31
N CYS A 384 -4.49 13.91 -13.55
CA CYS A 384 -3.93 12.83 -14.36
C CYS A 384 -2.47 12.57 -14.01
N SER A 385 -1.97 11.42 -14.47
CA SER A 385 -0.55 11.09 -14.39
C SER A 385 -0.09 10.32 -15.62
N ALA A 386 1.22 10.28 -15.82
CA ALA A 386 1.87 9.44 -16.82
C ALA A 386 3.06 8.72 -16.18
N VAL A 387 3.16 7.43 -16.47
CA VAL A 387 4.28 6.59 -16.01
C VAL A 387 5.01 6.02 -17.20
N TYR A 388 6.33 6.01 -17.12
CA TYR A 388 7.24 5.55 -18.14
C TYR A 388 8.25 4.56 -17.56
N ILE A 389 8.67 3.61 -18.38
CA ILE A 389 9.89 2.84 -18.16
C ILE A 389 10.95 3.38 -19.11
N ALA A 390 12.08 3.83 -18.56
CA ALA A 390 13.19 4.40 -19.30
C ALA A 390 14.38 3.42 -19.38
N GLU A 391 14.99 3.37 -20.55
CA GLU A 391 16.23 2.65 -20.81
C GLU A 391 17.35 3.63 -21.18
N VAL A 392 18.58 3.31 -20.78
CA VAL A 392 19.77 4.06 -21.19
C VAL A 392 20.27 3.50 -22.52
N VAL A 393 20.32 4.32 -23.56
CA VAL A 393 20.72 3.95 -24.93
C VAL A 393 21.90 4.80 -25.42
N ASP A 394 22.57 4.37 -26.47
CA ASP A 394 23.61 5.18 -27.14
C ASP A 394 22.99 6.37 -27.89
N ALA A 395 23.72 7.49 -27.93
CA ALA A 395 23.26 8.77 -28.48
C ALA A 395 23.14 8.81 -30.01
#